data_AF-A0A932E4C8-F1
#
_entry.id   AF-A0A932E4C8-F1
#
_cell.length_a   1.000
_cell.length_b   1.000
_cell.length_c   1.000
_cell.angle_alpha   90.00
_cell.angle_beta   90.00
_cell.angle_gamma   90.00
#
_symmetry.space_group_name_H-M   'P 1'
#
loop_
_entity.id
_entity.type
_entity.pdbx_description
1 polymer ?
#
loop_
_entity_poly.entity_id
_entity_poly.type
_entity_poly.pdbx_seq_one_letter_code
_entity_poly.pdbx_strand_id
1 'polypeptide(L)' 'MPQIPEGLDPGITSREIVFEADVSSVTPFLKIATVSRAGAGHMTFACDEGPSLGGLGSAPTPLMYFGAALAF' A
#
# COMPACT_ATOMS: atom_id res chain seq x y z
N MET A 1 -30.36 4.56 -22.03
CA MET A 1 -30.16 3.30 -21.29
C MET A 1 -29.29 3.61 -20.09
N PRO A 2 -29.61 3.15 -18.87
CA PRO A 2 -28.75 3.40 -17.72
C PRO A 2 -27.42 2.67 -17.92
N GLN A 3 -26.31 3.38 -17.73
CA GLN A 3 -24.98 2.80 -17.82
C GLN A 3 -24.74 1.96 -16.56
N ILE A 4 -24.51 0.66 -16.73
CA ILE A 4 -24.11 -0.21 -15.62
C ILE A 4 -22.76 0.30 -15.12
N PRO A 5 -22.58 0.58 -13.82
CA PRO A 5 -21.27 0.94 -13.29
C PRO A 5 -20.26 -0.16 -13.60
N GLU A 6 -19.04 0.20 -13.99
CA GLU A 6 -17.99 -0.76 -14.36
C GLU A 6 -17.80 -1.86 -13.31
N GLY A 7 -17.96 -1.52 -12.01
CA GLY A 7 -17.88 -2.46 -10.89
C GLY A 7 -18.96 -3.56 -10.85
N LEU A 8 -20.05 -3.42 -11.60
CA LEU A 8 -21.25 -4.26 -11.54
C LEU A 8 -21.58 -4.96 -12.86
N ASP A 9 -20.68 -4.91 -13.85
CA ASP A 9 -20.85 -5.62 -15.12
C ASP A 9 -20.70 -7.15 -14.91
N PRO A 10 -21.76 -7.95 -15.14
CA PRO A 10 -21.73 -9.41 -14.95
C PRO A 10 -20.90 -10.15 -16.01
N GLY A 11 -20.54 -9.49 -17.11
CA GLY A 11 -19.63 -10.04 -18.12
C GLY A 11 -18.15 -10.01 -17.71
N ILE A 12 -17.80 -9.22 -16.69
CA ILE A 12 -16.44 -9.14 -16.16
C ILE A 12 -16.18 -10.34 -15.24
N THR A 13 -15.43 -11.31 -15.74
CA THR A 13 -15.04 -12.53 -15.00
C THR A 13 -13.62 -12.44 -14.43
N SER A 14 -12.86 -11.42 -14.80
CA SER A 14 -11.49 -11.17 -14.38
C SER A 14 -11.24 -9.66 -14.31
N ARG A 15 -10.45 -9.22 -13.32
CA ARG A 15 -9.98 -7.84 -13.20
C ARG A 15 -8.49 -7.85 -12.92
N GLU A 16 -7.78 -7.00 -13.65
CA GLU A 16 -6.39 -6.67 -13.34
C GLU A 16 -6.39 -5.33 -12.60
N ILE A 17 -5.80 -5.32 -11.40
CA ILE A 17 -5.65 -4.10 -10.59
C ILE A 17 -4.17 -3.90 -10.37
N VAL A 18 -3.60 -2.89 -11.03
CA VAL A 18 -2.20 -2.53 -10.91
C VAL A 18 -2.04 -1.42 -9.89
N PHE A 19 -1.20 -1.67 -8.89
CA PHE A 19 -0.74 -0.66 -7.95
C PHE A 19 0.73 -0.38 -8.22
N GLU A 20 1.08 0.90 -8.34
CA GLU A 20 2.45 1.36 -8.47
C GLU A 20 2.88 1.95 -7.14
N ALA A 21 4.05 1.55 -6.65
CA ALA A 21 4.61 2.02 -5.39
C ALA A 21 5.97 2.68 -5.65
N ASP A 22 6.08 3.96 -5.34
CA ASP A 22 7.37 4.65 -5.22
C ASP A 22 7.83 4.59 -3.78
N VAL A 23 9.06 4.11 -3.55
CA VAL A 23 9.59 3.89 -2.20
C VAL A 23 10.95 4.53 -2.06
N SER A 24 11.06 5.41 -1.06
CA SER A 24 12.31 6.08 -0.70
C SER A 24 12.76 5.66 0.70
N SER A 25 14.04 5.29 0.83
CA SER A 25 14.69 5.10 2.13
C SER A 25 15.17 6.46 2.66
N VAL A 26 14.66 6.86 3.81
CA VAL A 26 15.10 8.09 4.52
C VAL A 26 16.30 7.77 5.40
N THR A 27 16.26 6.60 6.04
CA THR A 27 17.39 5.97 6.75
C THR A 27 17.45 4.50 6.30
N PRO A 28 18.39 3.69 6.81
CA PRO A 28 18.39 2.25 6.52
C PRO A 28 17.09 1.52 6.90
N PHE A 29 16.37 2.00 7.93
CA PHE A 29 15.16 1.35 8.45
C PHE A 29 13.88 2.15 8.21
N LEU A 30 13.95 3.49 8.18
CA LEU A 30 12.80 4.35 7.89
C LEU A 30 12.62 4.49 6.37
N LYS A 31 11.48 4.03 5.88
CA LYS A 31 11.05 4.14 4.48
C LYS A 31 9.73 4.89 4.37
N ILE A 32 9.58 5.64 3.29
CA ILE A 32 8.32 6.28 2.90
C ILE A 32 7.92 5.70 1.56
N ALA A 33 6.71 5.17 1.48
CA ALA A 33 6.14 4.62 0.27
C ALA A 33 4.89 5.42 -0.12
N THR A 34 4.77 5.76 -1.40
CA THR A 34 3.54 6.30 -1.97
C THR A 34 3.02 5.34 -3.03
N VAL A 35 1.80 4.84 -2.81
CA VAL A 35 1.12 3.90 -3.70
C VAL A 35 0.02 4.62 -4.46
N SER A 36 -0.15 4.29 -5.74
CA SER A 36 -1.27 4.75 -6.57
C SER A 36 -1.87 3.61 -7.39
N ARG A 37 -3.16 3.72 -7.72
CA ARG A 37 -3.84 2.78 -8.63
C ARG A 37 -3.96 3.44 -10.00
N ALA A 38 -3.08 3.05 -10.92
CA ALA A 38 -3.03 3.62 -12.28
C ALA A 38 -3.01 5.17 -12.30
N GLY A 39 -2.19 5.78 -11.43
CA GLY A 39 -2.07 7.23 -11.31
C GLY A 39 -3.25 7.94 -10.61
N ALA A 40 -4.21 7.19 -10.07
CA ALA A 40 -5.34 7.72 -9.30
C ALA A 40 -5.38 7.14 -7.88
N GLY A 41 -5.83 7.93 -6.91
CA GLY A 41 -5.94 7.51 -5.51
C GLY A 41 -4.57 7.23 -4.89
N HIS A 42 -3.96 8.26 -4.31
CA HIS A 42 -2.63 8.15 -3.70
C HIS A 42 -2.75 7.88 -2.19
N MET A 43 -1.94 6.96 -1.70
CA MET A 43 -1.76 6.72 -0.27
C MET A 43 -0.28 6.70 0.07
N THR A 44 0.13 7.50 1.04
CA THR A 44 1.49 7.54 1.55
C THR A 44 1.53 6.96 2.95
N PHE A 45 2.51 6.09 3.21
CA PHE A 45 2.76 5.55 4.53
C PHE A 45 4.25 5.48 4.82
N ALA A 46 4.58 5.61 6.11
CA ALA A 46 5.93 5.42 6.62
C ALA A 46 6.05 4.05 7.27
N CYS A 47 7.22 3.44 7.18
CA CYS A 47 7.53 2.15 7.77
C CYS A 47 8.91 2.23 8.42
N ASP A 48 9.03 1.78 9.66
CA ASP A 48 10.28 1.89 10.43
C ASP A 48 10.41 0.74 11.43
N GLU A 49 11.63 0.28 11.67
CA GLU A 49 11.89 -0.73 12.69
C GLU A 49 12.01 -0.09 14.08
N GLY A 50 11.87 -0.93 15.12
CA GLY A 50 12.11 -0.49 16.50
C GLY A 50 13.61 -0.25 16.80
N PRO A 51 13.93 0.50 17.88
CA PRO A 51 15.31 0.76 18.29
C PRO A 51 16.16 -0.50 18.53
N SER A 52 15.54 -1.61 18.91
CA SER A 52 16.21 -2.90 19.11
C SER A 52 16.84 -3.47 17.83
N LEU A 53 16.40 -3.02 16.66
CA LEU A 53 16.93 -3.39 15.35
C LEU A 53 17.69 -2.25 14.67
N GLY A 54 17.85 -1.10 15.34
CA GLY A 54 18.52 0.09 14.81
C GLY A 54 17.60 1.06 14.06
N GLY A 55 16.29 0.84 14.07
CA GLY A 55 15.31 1.80 13.55
C GLY A 55 14.97 2.89 14.57
N LEU A 56 14.22 3.92 14.13
CA LEU A 56 13.87 5.05 14.99
C LEU A 56 12.61 4.78 15.83
N GLY A 57 11.87 3.70 15.54
CA GLY A 57 10.58 3.41 16.15
C GLY A 57 9.52 4.47 15.85
N SER A 58 9.67 5.19 14.74
CA SER A 58 8.87 6.37 14.39
C SER A 58 7.60 6.06 13.59
N ALA A 59 7.47 4.82 13.12
CA ALA A 59 6.33 4.31 12.35
C ALA A 59 6.10 2.82 12.66
N PRO A 60 4.97 2.23 12.24
CA PRO A 60 4.77 0.79 12.37
C PRO A 60 5.85 -0.01 11.62
N THR A 61 6.18 -1.19 12.15
CA THR A 61 7.19 -2.06 11.55
C THR A 61 6.67 -2.72 10.27
N PRO A 62 7.57 -3.17 9.36
CA PRO A 62 7.16 -3.93 8.18
C PRO A 62 6.29 -5.14 8.54
N LEU A 63 6.62 -5.82 9.64
CA LEU A 63 5.86 -6.98 10.12
C LEU A 63 4.45 -6.60 10.58
N MET A 64 4.26 -5.42 11.18
CA MET A 64 2.93 -4.92 11.55
C MET A 64 2.05 -4.66 10.31
N TYR A 65 2.62 -4.06 9.26
CA TYR A 65 1.90 -3.87 7.98
C TYR A 65 1.53 -5.21 7.32
N PHE A 66 2.45 -6.17 7.31
CA PHE A 66 2.17 -7.50 6.80
C PHE A 66 1.05 -8.20 7.60
N GLY A 67 1.10 -8.13 8.93
CA GLY A 67 0.05 -8.67 9.80
C GLY A 67 -1.31 -8.00 9.55
N ALA A 68 -1.34 -6.68 9.39
CA ALA A 68 -2.57 -5.96 9.06
C ALA A 68 -3.15 -6.40 7.70
N ALA A 69 -2.30 -6.64 6.69
CA ALA A 69 -2.74 -7.08 5.37
C ALA A 69 -3.30 -8.51 5.34
N LEU A 70 -2.96 -9.36 6.31
CA LEU A 70 -3.53 -10.71 6.45
C LEU A 70 -4.84 -10.73 7.24
N ALA A 71 -5.06 -9.74 8.10
CA ALA A 71 -6.23 -9.69 8.99
C ALA A 71 -7.52 -9.23 8.28
N PHE A 72 -7.40 -8.68 7.07
CA PHE A 72 -8.49 -8.15 6.25
C PHE A 72 -8.45 -8.76 4.86
#